data_AF-A0AAW1QR90-F1
#
_entry.id   AF-A0AAW1QR90-F1
#
_cell.length_a   1.000
_cell.length_b   1.000
_cell.length_c   1.000
_cell.angle_alpha   90.00
_cell.angle_beta   90.00
_cell.angle_gamma   90.00
#
_symmetry.space_group_name_H-M   'P 1'
#
loop_
_entity.id
_entity.type
_entity.pdbx_description
1 polymer ?
#
loop_
_entity_poly.entity_id
_entity_poly.type
_entity_poly.pdbx_seq_one_letter_code
_entity_poly.pdbx_strand_id
1 'polypeptide(L)'
;MLSLASGSVFDSADLVAVAASSFDQTSGGAPETPVVCVGDTIATDGQEGFLRGHGTQIVDGELVATVSGAVERINKLVSVRTLKSRYTAELGDVLVGRVREISGKRWKVDINGRQEAVLQLSAVNLPGGIQRRRTAEDELNMRSVFQEGDLISTEVQSFFADGSVALHTRSTKYGKLKGGQLVTVACSLIRRQKQHFIPLESLGVDVILGCNGLVWVTPHVAGAPAAAADQTSEPDTDVEPSVSAKQRAAVCRTANALRALGALGISITPATIEDTCKASIDAGVQLHAMLEGPFLEVIISQETQRRQRQ
;
A
#
# COMPACT_ATOMS: atom_id res chain seq x y z
N MET A 1 24.03 -0.89 -17.46
CA MET A 1 23.23 0.30 -17.82
C MET A 1 22.05 -0.19 -18.67
N LEU A 2 21.03 -0.76 -18.03
CA LEU A 2 19.84 -1.31 -18.68
C LEU A 2 18.69 -0.35 -18.37
N SER A 3 18.28 0.35 -19.42
CA SER A 3 17.17 1.29 -19.44
C SER A 3 15.88 0.60 -18.99
N LEU A 4 15.19 1.21 -18.03
CA LEU A 4 13.81 0.88 -17.66
C LEU A 4 12.94 1.12 -18.89
N ALA A 5 12.65 0.05 -19.63
CA ALA A 5 11.57 0.07 -20.59
C ALA A 5 10.26 0.27 -19.80
N SER A 6 9.74 1.49 -19.86
CA SER A 6 8.36 1.82 -19.61
C SER A 6 7.49 0.97 -20.54
N GLY A 7 7.14 -0.23 -20.08
CA GLY A 7 6.14 -1.07 -20.73
C GLY A 7 4.84 -0.29 -20.78
N SER A 8 4.36 -0.08 -22.01
CA SER A 8 3.18 0.69 -22.37
C SER A 8 2.03 0.45 -21.41
N VAL A 9 1.71 1.50 -20.66
CA VAL A 9 0.52 1.64 -19.86
C VAL A 9 -0.68 1.46 -20.79
N PHE A 10 -1.52 0.49 -20.47
CA PHE A 10 -2.90 0.37 -20.96
C PHE A 10 -3.53 1.76 -21.06
N ASP A 11 -4.06 2.15 -22.22
CA ASP A 11 -4.51 3.53 -22.42
C ASP A 11 -5.59 3.87 -21.38
N SER A 12 -5.39 4.98 -20.67
CA SER A 12 -6.34 5.48 -19.67
C SER A 12 -7.74 5.68 -20.26
N ALA A 13 -7.84 5.88 -21.57
CA ALA A 13 -9.09 5.99 -22.30
C ALA A 13 -9.96 4.72 -22.25
N ASP A 14 -9.36 3.53 -22.37
CA ASP A 14 -10.11 2.26 -22.36
C ASP A 14 -10.69 1.96 -20.97
N LEU A 15 -9.92 2.24 -19.91
CA LEU A 15 -10.40 2.14 -18.52
C LEU A 15 -11.54 3.11 -18.24
N VAL A 16 -11.45 4.34 -18.74
CA VAL A 16 -12.51 5.34 -18.58
C VAL A 16 -13.76 4.94 -19.36
N ALA A 17 -13.63 4.39 -20.57
CA ALA A 17 -14.76 3.92 -21.37
C ALA A 17 -15.47 2.73 -20.70
N VAL A 18 -14.71 1.75 -20.22
CA VAL A 18 -15.25 0.59 -19.49
C VAL A 18 -15.91 1.04 -18.17
N ALA A 19 -15.26 1.93 -17.40
CA ALA A 19 -15.84 2.47 -16.17
C ALA A 19 -17.10 3.31 -16.44
N ALA A 20 -17.11 4.14 -17.49
CA ALA A 20 -18.26 4.97 -17.86
C ALA A 20 -19.47 4.13 -18.27
N SER A 21 -19.26 3.08 -19.06
CA SER A 21 -20.34 2.14 -19.46
C SER A 21 -20.96 1.41 -18.26
N SER A 22 -20.18 1.22 -17.19
CA SER A 22 -20.62 0.55 -15.96
C SER A 22 -21.32 1.50 -14.99
N PHE A 23 -20.93 2.77 -14.97
CA PHE A 23 -21.57 3.81 -14.14
C PHE A 23 -22.99 4.14 -14.60
N ASP A 24 -23.26 4.10 -15.91
CA ASP A 24 -24.57 4.38 -16.49
C ASP A 24 -25.63 3.33 -16.10
N GLN A 25 -25.19 2.14 -15.68
CA GLN A 25 -26.07 1.03 -15.25
C GLN A 25 -26.33 1.02 -13.73
N THR A 26 -25.66 1.85 -12.93
CA THR A 26 -25.78 1.87 -11.47
C THR A 26 -26.51 3.11 -10.95
N SER A 27 -27.84 3.15 -11.12
CA SER A 27 -28.71 4.11 -10.42
C SER A 27 -28.98 3.62 -8.98
N GLY A 28 -27.98 3.73 -8.08
CA GLY A 28 -28.11 3.33 -6.68
C GLY A 28 -27.63 4.44 -5.73
N GLY A 29 -28.56 4.98 -4.94
CA GLY A 29 -28.38 6.16 -4.09
C GLY A 29 -27.35 6.01 -2.97
N ALA A 30 -26.09 6.34 -3.25
CA ALA A 30 -25.15 6.74 -2.21
C ALA A 30 -25.53 8.15 -1.71
N PRO A 31 -25.36 8.46 -0.41
CA PRO A 31 -25.55 9.82 0.08
C PRO A 31 -24.63 10.76 -0.72
N GLU A 32 -25.22 11.79 -1.35
CA GLU A 32 -24.49 12.79 -2.12
C GLU A 32 -23.44 13.43 -1.22
N THR A 33 -22.20 12.97 -1.33
CA THR A 33 -21.09 13.58 -0.61
C THR A 33 -20.69 14.79 -1.46
N PRO A 34 -20.86 16.03 -0.96
CA PRO A 34 -20.62 17.20 -1.78
C PRO A 34 -19.16 17.22 -2.23
N VAL A 35 -18.96 17.32 -3.54
CA VAL A 35 -17.65 17.43 -4.17
C VAL A 35 -17.36 18.90 -4.40
N VAL A 36 -16.16 19.33 -4.02
CA VAL A 36 -15.70 20.71 -4.14
C VAL A 36 -14.45 20.79 -5.01
N CYS A 37 -14.28 21.92 -5.67
CA CYS A 37 -13.06 22.34 -6.36
C CYS A 37 -12.24 23.30 -5.48
N VAL A 38 -10.99 23.51 -5.87
CA VAL A 38 -10.12 24.50 -5.22
C VAL A 38 -10.74 25.90 -5.36
N GLY A 39 -10.90 26.60 -4.24
CA GLY A 39 -11.50 27.93 -4.19
C GLY A 39 -13.00 27.93 -3.87
N ASP A 40 -13.66 26.78 -3.86
CA ASP A 40 -15.08 26.71 -3.52
C ASP A 40 -15.30 26.96 -2.02
N THR A 41 -16.28 27.79 -1.69
CA THR A 41 -16.74 27.99 -0.31
C THR A 41 -17.50 26.76 0.17
N ILE A 42 -17.08 26.20 1.30
CA ILE A 42 -17.76 25.11 1.99
C ILE A 42 -18.78 25.71 2.94
N ALA A 43 -20.06 25.42 2.72
CA ALA A 43 -21.12 25.86 3.64
C ALA A 43 -20.84 25.36 5.07
N THR A 44 -20.91 26.26 6.04
CA THR A 44 -20.66 25.97 7.47
C THR A 44 -21.94 25.84 8.29
N ASP A 45 -23.10 25.78 7.62
CA ASP A 45 -24.46 25.57 8.18
C ASP A 45 -24.77 26.40 9.45
N GLY A 46 -24.15 27.57 9.61
CA GLY A 46 -24.36 28.45 10.78
C GLY A 46 -23.84 27.89 12.10
N GLN A 47 -23.02 26.82 12.09
CA GLN A 47 -22.41 26.29 13.31
C GLN A 47 -21.21 27.16 13.73
N GLU A 48 -21.39 27.91 14.81
CA GLU A 48 -20.27 28.58 15.47
C GLU A 48 -19.29 27.53 16.05
N GLY A 49 -18.02 27.62 15.63
CA GLY A 49 -16.93 26.79 16.18
C GLY A 49 -16.64 25.48 15.46
N PHE A 50 -16.71 25.45 14.12
CA PHE A 50 -16.16 24.33 13.35
C PHE A 50 -14.63 24.27 13.46
N LEU A 51 -14.09 23.06 13.45
CA LEU A 51 -12.66 22.79 13.39
C LEU A 51 -12.26 22.59 11.93
N ARG A 52 -11.18 23.25 11.52
CA ARG A 52 -10.60 23.08 10.19
C ARG A 52 -9.73 21.82 10.16
N GLY A 53 -10.03 20.91 9.23
CA GLY A 53 -9.21 19.76 8.93
C GLY A 53 -8.27 20.01 7.75
N HIS A 54 -7.72 18.93 7.22
CA HIS A 54 -6.89 18.99 6.02
C HIS A 54 -7.72 19.37 4.79
N GLY A 55 -7.10 20.10 3.87
CA GLY A 55 -7.76 20.49 2.61
C GLY A 55 -8.67 21.71 2.71
N THR A 56 -8.73 22.39 3.86
CA THR A 56 -9.54 23.61 4.05
C THR A 56 -8.71 24.78 4.59
N GLN A 57 -9.10 25.99 4.24
CA GLN A 57 -8.49 27.24 4.71
C GLN A 57 -9.56 28.31 4.90
N ILE A 58 -9.34 29.24 5.82
CA ILE A 58 -10.24 30.39 5.99
C ILE A 58 -9.70 31.55 5.15
N VAL A 59 -10.53 32.08 4.26
CA VAL A 59 -10.25 33.26 3.42
C VAL A 59 -11.46 34.20 3.56
N ASP A 60 -11.20 35.46 3.90
CA ASP A 60 -12.24 36.49 4.08
C ASP A 60 -13.38 36.11 5.07
N GLY A 61 -13.07 35.27 6.06
CA GLY A 61 -14.03 34.81 7.07
C GLY A 61 -14.84 33.58 6.65
N GLU A 62 -14.69 33.10 5.42
CA GLU A 62 -15.34 31.91 4.89
C GLU A 62 -14.40 30.71 4.85
N LEU A 63 -14.96 29.51 5.00
CA LEU A 63 -14.21 28.26 4.86
C LEU A 63 -14.13 27.88 3.38
N VAL A 64 -12.93 27.89 2.83
CA VAL A 64 -12.65 27.61 1.41
C VAL A 64 -11.88 26.31 1.25
N ALA A 65 -12.20 25.55 0.21
CA ALA A 65 -11.48 24.33 -0.16
C ALA A 65 -10.13 24.67 -0.82
N THR A 66 -9.05 24.04 -0.34
CA THR A 66 -7.70 24.18 -0.92
C THR A 66 -7.35 23.05 -1.89
N VAL A 67 -8.19 22.00 -1.93
CA VAL A 67 -7.99 20.80 -2.74
C VAL A 67 -9.33 20.34 -3.31
N SER A 68 -9.30 19.69 -4.47
CA SER A 68 -10.51 19.11 -5.08
C SER A 68 -10.80 17.72 -4.51
N GLY A 69 -12.04 17.50 -4.08
CA GLY A 69 -12.41 16.24 -3.46
C GLY A 69 -13.77 16.25 -2.78
N ALA A 70 -14.08 15.18 -2.06
CA ALA A 70 -15.32 15.06 -1.31
C ALA A 70 -15.16 15.73 0.06
N VAL A 71 -16.15 16.52 0.47
CA VAL A 71 -16.16 17.14 1.80
C VAL A 71 -16.53 16.08 2.84
N GLU A 72 -15.68 15.91 3.83
CA GLU A 72 -15.90 15.05 4.98
C GLU A 72 -16.17 15.90 6.22
N ARG A 73 -17.31 15.65 6.86
CA ARG A 73 -17.70 16.29 8.11
C ARG A 73 -17.76 15.23 9.20
N ILE A 74 -16.83 15.30 10.15
CA ILE A 74 -16.79 14.40 11.30
C ILE A 74 -16.95 15.25 12.55
N ASN A 75 -18.14 15.19 13.16
CA ASN A 75 -18.53 16.09 14.25
C ASN A 75 -18.38 17.56 13.82
N LYS A 76 -17.49 18.31 14.49
CA LYS A 76 -17.17 19.70 14.17
C LYS A 76 -16.02 19.84 13.18
N LEU A 77 -15.30 18.76 12.84
CA LEU A 77 -14.15 18.81 11.96
C LEU A 77 -14.60 18.73 10.50
N VAL A 78 -14.27 19.76 9.72
CA VAL A 78 -14.53 19.84 8.28
C VAL A 78 -13.21 19.71 7.52
N SER A 79 -13.10 18.65 6.72
CA SER A 79 -11.94 18.36 5.87
C SER A 79 -12.38 18.04 4.44
N VAL A 80 -11.47 18.16 3.49
CA VAL A 80 -11.71 17.73 2.11
C VAL A 80 -10.83 16.53 1.80
N ARG A 81 -11.46 15.38 1.51
CA ARG A 81 -10.76 14.17 1.07
C ARG A 81 -10.48 14.26 -0.42
N THR A 82 -9.20 14.42 -0.75
CA THR A 82 -8.71 14.49 -2.13
C THR A 82 -8.94 13.19 -2.91
N LEU A 83 -9.23 13.31 -4.21
CA LEU A 83 -9.37 12.15 -5.11
C LEU A 83 -8.06 11.37 -5.30
N LYS A 84 -6.93 12.06 -5.31
CA LYS A 84 -5.57 11.49 -5.34
C LYS A 84 -4.73 12.13 -4.26
N SER A 85 -4.11 11.32 -3.42
CA SER A 85 -3.15 11.77 -2.40
C SER A 85 -1.94 10.86 -2.36
N ARG A 86 -0.82 11.42 -1.90
CA ARG A 86 0.32 10.62 -1.43
C ARG A 86 0.01 10.06 -0.06
N TYR A 87 0.68 8.96 0.28
CA TYR A 87 0.55 8.36 1.59
C TYR A 87 0.90 9.37 2.69
N THR A 88 0.00 9.48 3.67
CA THR A 88 0.19 10.25 4.89
C THR A 88 0.27 9.27 6.05
N ALA A 89 1.43 9.24 6.70
CA ALA A 89 1.71 8.27 7.74
C ALA A 89 0.91 8.51 9.02
N GLU A 90 0.47 7.43 9.64
CA GLU A 90 -0.14 7.40 10.97
C GLU A 90 0.65 6.47 11.89
N LEU A 91 0.60 6.72 13.19
CA LEU A 91 1.31 5.91 14.19
C LEU A 91 0.81 4.46 14.13
N GLY A 92 1.73 3.51 14.08
CA GLY A 92 1.41 2.07 14.02
C GLY A 92 1.02 1.56 12.62
N ASP A 93 1.06 2.39 11.58
CA ASP A 93 0.86 1.92 10.21
C ASP A 93 1.95 0.90 9.84
N VAL A 94 1.53 -0.22 9.26
CA VAL A 94 2.42 -1.23 8.66
C VAL A 94 2.69 -0.85 7.21
N LEU A 95 3.97 -0.82 6.84
CA LEU A 95 4.42 -0.35 5.54
C LEU A 95 5.44 -1.30 4.92
N VAL A 96 5.47 -1.28 3.59
CA VAL A 96 6.59 -1.79 2.81
C VAL A 96 7.35 -0.59 2.29
N GLY A 97 8.67 -0.57 2.43
CA GLY A 97 9.51 0.53 1.98
C GLY A 97 10.74 0.04 1.23
N ARG A 98 11.32 0.92 0.42
CA ARG A 98 12.58 0.65 -0.28
C ARG A 98 13.71 1.48 0.31
N VAL A 99 14.81 0.83 0.68
CA VAL A 99 16.00 1.53 1.18
C VAL A 99 16.60 2.36 0.05
N ARG A 100 16.68 3.68 0.24
CA ARG A 100 17.23 4.62 -0.74
C ARG A 100 18.71 4.84 -0.55
N GLU A 101 19.11 5.16 0.68
CA GLU A 101 20.49 5.40 1.03
C GLU A 101 20.75 5.10 2.51
N ILE A 102 22.03 4.89 2.84
CA ILE A 102 22.53 4.76 4.20
C ILE A 102 23.29 6.04 4.52
N SER A 103 22.85 6.78 5.54
CA SER A 103 23.44 8.08 5.90
C SER A 103 23.72 8.12 7.41
N GLY A 104 24.99 7.98 7.79
CA GLY A 104 25.39 7.88 9.20
C GLY A 104 24.68 6.70 9.86
N LYS A 105 24.15 6.91 11.08
CA LYS A 105 23.48 5.86 11.89
C LYS A 105 22.02 5.59 11.51
N ARG A 106 21.61 5.88 10.27
CA ARG A 106 20.23 5.69 9.80
C ARG A 106 20.16 5.30 8.32
N TRP A 107 19.12 4.54 7.98
CA TRP A 107 18.68 4.33 6.60
C TRP A 107 17.58 5.32 6.25
N LYS A 108 17.64 5.87 5.04
CA LYS A 108 16.50 6.55 4.42
C LYS A 108 15.70 5.56 3.61
N VAL A 109 14.39 5.55 3.82
CA VAL A 109 13.48 4.57 3.26
C VAL A 109 12.39 5.31 2.50
N ASP A 110 12.23 4.98 1.22
CA ASP A 110 11.12 5.45 0.42
C ASP A 110 9.84 4.68 0.79
N ILE A 111 8.87 5.42 1.32
CA ILE A 111 7.57 4.91 1.75
C ILE A 111 6.43 5.44 0.86
N ASN A 112 6.72 5.97 -0.34
CA ASN A 112 5.71 6.58 -1.22
C ASN A 112 4.92 7.75 -0.56
N GLY A 113 5.55 8.40 0.43
CA GLY A 113 4.99 9.53 1.17
C GLY A 113 5.40 10.88 0.59
N ARG A 114 5.19 11.95 1.37
CA ARG A 114 5.66 13.32 1.03
C ARG A 114 7.18 13.47 1.19
N GLN A 115 7.76 12.72 2.10
CA GLN A 115 9.18 12.72 2.44
C GLN A 115 9.65 11.28 2.64
N GLU A 116 10.97 11.06 2.55
CA GLU A 116 11.58 9.79 2.92
C GLU A 116 11.49 9.58 4.43
N ALA A 117 11.23 8.34 4.82
CA ALA A 117 11.20 7.95 6.22
C ALA A 117 12.60 7.57 6.70
N VAL A 118 12.80 7.63 8.01
CA VAL A 118 14.08 7.37 8.66
C VAL A 118 13.96 6.12 9.52
N LEU A 119 14.74 5.10 9.18
CA LEU A 119 14.95 3.93 10.02
C LEU A 119 16.28 4.10 10.74
N GLN A 120 16.23 4.35 12.05
CA GLN A 120 17.46 4.45 12.83
C GLN A 120 18.09 3.09 13.03
N LEU A 121 19.42 3.02 13.08
CA LEU A 121 20.12 1.83 13.54
C LEU A 121 19.50 1.34 14.84
N SER A 122 19.29 2.27 15.80
CA SER A 122 18.64 2.10 17.11
C SER A 122 17.29 1.36 17.12
N ALA A 123 16.59 1.34 15.99
CA ALA A 123 15.24 0.81 15.82
C ALA A 123 15.19 -0.53 15.07
N VAL A 124 16.34 -1.08 14.68
CA VAL A 124 16.49 -2.37 14.01
C VAL A 124 17.00 -3.42 15.00
N ASN A 125 16.48 -4.65 14.87
CA ASN A 125 17.02 -5.82 15.55
C ASN A 125 18.28 -6.29 14.84
N LEU A 126 19.39 -6.34 15.57
CA LEU A 126 20.63 -6.89 15.06
C LEU A 126 20.56 -8.43 15.08
N PRO A 127 21.20 -9.11 14.12
CA PRO A 127 21.24 -10.57 14.08
C PRO A 127 21.80 -11.12 15.40
N GLY A 128 21.15 -12.18 15.92
CA GLY A 128 21.51 -12.82 17.20
C GLY A 128 20.55 -12.51 18.37
N GLY A 129 19.54 -11.65 18.20
CA GLY A 129 18.42 -11.49 19.15
C GLY A 129 18.78 -10.93 20.53
N ILE A 130 20.07 -10.70 20.81
CA ILE A 130 20.56 -10.12 22.05
C ILE A 130 20.50 -8.60 21.96
N GLN A 131 19.79 -7.98 22.89
CA GLN A 131 19.77 -6.53 23.03
C GLN A 131 21.11 -6.05 23.61
N ARG A 132 22.13 -5.92 22.75
CA ARG A 132 23.46 -5.44 23.11
C ARG A 132 23.60 -3.93 22.90
N ARG A 133 24.55 -3.32 23.62
CA ARG A 133 24.91 -1.91 23.40
C ARG A 133 25.50 -1.80 21.99
N ARG A 134 24.95 -0.88 21.19
CA ARG A 134 25.36 -0.66 19.80
C ARG A 134 26.78 -0.11 19.75
N THR A 135 27.66 -0.79 19.03
CA THR A 135 29.08 -0.41 18.92
C THR A 135 29.35 0.33 17.61
N ALA A 136 30.53 0.95 17.48
CA ALA A 136 30.96 1.57 16.22
C ALA A 136 31.10 0.56 15.07
N GLU A 137 31.30 -0.72 15.39
CA GLU A 137 31.34 -1.82 14.42
C GLU A 137 29.97 -2.04 13.76
N ASP A 138 28.87 -1.87 14.51
CA ASP A 138 27.51 -1.98 13.95
C ASP A 138 27.21 -0.86 12.94
N GLU A 139 27.82 0.32 13.12
CA GLU A 139 27.70 1.44 12.17
C GLU A 139 28.42 1.15 10.86
N LEU A 140 29.61 0.54 10.92
CA LEU A 140 30.35 0.10 9.73
C LEU A 140 29.64 -1.04 9.00
N ASN A 141 28.99 -1.93 9.75
CA ASN A 141 28.27 -3.09 9.21
C ASN A 141 26.80 -2.81 8.86
N MET A 142 26.34 -1.55 8.84
CA MET A 142 24.95 -1.25 8.47
C MET A 142 24.56 -1.80 7.09
N ARG A 143 25.50 -1.79 6.14
CA ARG A 143 25.29 -2.31 4.79
C ARG A 143 25.08 -3.83 4.77
N SER A 144 25.52 -4.58 5.77
CA SER A 144 25.25 -6.03 5.82
C SER A 144 23.83 -6.35 6.27
N VAL A 145 23.14 -5.41 6.94
CA VAL A 145 21.75 -5.59 7.40
C VAL A 145 20.76 -5.22 6.28
N PHE A 146 20.87 -3.98 5.79
CA PHE A 146 20.06 -3.51 4.67
C PHE A 146 20.93 -2.71 3.70
N GLN A 147 20.87 -3.09 2.42
CA GLN A 147 21.56 -2.46 1.31
C GLN A 147 20.64 -1.50 0.55
N GLU A 148 21.24 -0.57 -0.20
CA GLU A 148 20.48 0.30 -1.10
C GLU A 148 19.68 -0.53 -2.10
N GLY A 149 18.40 -0.23 -2.23
CA GLY A 149 17.48 -0.93 -3.09
C GLY A 149 16.73 -2.09 -2.44
N ASP A 150 17.13 -2.54 -1.24
CA ASP A 150 16.42 -3.58 -0.49
C ASP A 150 14.99 -3.14 -0.15
N LEU A 151 14.08 -4.10 -0.18
CA LEU A 151 12.70 -3.92 0.29
C LEU A 151 12.59 -4.40 1.73
N ILE A 152 11.92 -3.61 2.56
CA ILE A 152 11.75 -3.90 3.98
C ILE A 152 10.28 -3.75 4.39
N SER A 153 9.82 -4.63 5.27
CA SER A 153 8.59 -4.44 6.03
C SER A 153 8.91 -3.73 7.35
N THR A 154 8.09 -2.75 7.72
CA THR A 154 8.34 -1.89 8.87
C THR A 154 7.05 -1.30 9.42
N GLU A 155 7.12 -0.70 10.59
CA GLU A 155 6.02 0.00 11.26
C GLU A 155 6.42 1.43 11.59
N VAL A 156 5.44 2.34 11.51
CA VAL A 156 5.61 3.74 11.91
C VAL A 156 5.67 3.84 13.44
N GLN A 157 6.84 4.19 13.95
CA GLN A 157 7.08 4.33 15.39
C GLN A 157 6.58 5.67 15.93
N SER A 158 6.99 6.74 15.28
CA SER A 158 6.79 8.12 15.72
C SER A 158 7.07 9.11 14.60
N PHE A 159 6.86 10.39 14.87
CA PHE A 159 7.25 11.48 13.99
C PHE A 159 8.35 12.29 14.64
N PHE A 160 9.32 12.74 13.84
CA PHE A 160 10.32 13.71 14.27
C PHE A 160 9.73 15.13 14.27
N ALA A 161 10.44 16.07 14.91
CA ALA A 161 10.00 17.46 15.01
C ALA A 161 9.91 18.18 13.65
N ASP A 162 10.64 17.70 12.64
CA ASP A 162 10.59 18.18 11.25
C ASP A 162 9.45 17.57 10.43
N GLY A 163 8.65 16.68 11.03
CA GLY A 163 7.56 15.95 10.37
C GLY A 163 8.01 14.70 9.61
N SER A 164 9.30 14.35 9.64
CA SER A 164 9.79 13.11 9.05
C SER A 164 9.31 11.89 9.85
N VAL A 165 9.13 10.77 9.17
CA VAL A 165 8.54 9.54 9.74
C VAL A 165 9.66 8.67 10.32
N ALA A 166 9.55 8.32 11.60
CA ALA A 166 10.46 7.37 12.26
C ALA A 166 9.92 5.95 12.12
N LEU A 167 10.74 5.06 11.57
CA LEU A 167 10.42 3.66 11.34
C LEU A 167 11.11 2.76 12.37
N HIS A 168 10.53 1.59 12.63
CA HIS A 168 11.18 0.53 13.40
C HIS A 168 10.90 -0.86 12.84
N THR A 169 11.80 -1.80 13.14
CA THR A 169 11.71 -3.22 12.76
C THR A 169 11.97 -4.14 13.95
N ARG A 170 11.58 -3.70 15.15
CA ARG A 170 11.85 -4.42 16.41
C ARG A 170 11.10 -5.76 16.58
N SER A 171 10.11 -6.03 15.74
CA SER A 171 9.36 -7.30 15.78
C SER A 171 9.91 -8.26 14.72
N THR A 172 9.85 -9.55 14.99
CA THR A 172 10.31 -10.60 14.06
C THR A 172 9.49 -10.68 12.78
N LYS A 173 8.29 -10.08 12.75
CA LYS A 173 7.46 -9.89 11.54
C LYS A 173 7.96 -8.75 10.63
N TYR A 174 8.98 -8.00 11.04
CA TYR A 174 9.52 -6.89 10.28
C TYR A 174 10.95 -7.20 9.88
N GLY A 175 11.33 -6.83 8.66
CA GLY A 175 12.67 -7.11 8.17
C GLY A 175 12.80 -6.99 6.66
N LYS A 176 13.88 -7.55 6.13
CA LYS A 176 14.14 -7.60 4.70
C LYS A 176 13.11 -8.52 4.02
N LEU A 177 12.66 -8.15 2.84
CA LEU A 177 11.74 -8.94 2.03
C LEU A 177 12.52 -9.57 0.88
N LYS A 178 12.44 -10.90 0.73
CA LYS A 178 13.08 -11.69 -0.33
C LYS A 178 12.05 -12.65 -0.97
N GLY A 179 12.36 -13.22 -2.12
CA GLY A 179 11.56 -14.30 -2.74
C GLY A 179 10.14 -13.95 -3.20
N GLY A 180 9.82 -12.66 -3.39
CA GLY A 180 8.46 -12.19 -3.72
C GLY A 180 8.42 -11.11 -4.79
N GLN A 181 7.23 -10.52 -4.98
CA GLN A 181 6.95 -9.47 -5.95
C GLN A 181 6.32 -8.25 -5.27
N LEU A 182 6.88 -7.07 -5.55
CA LEU A 182 6.31 -5.79 -5.14
C LEU A 182 5.26 -5.34 -6.17
N VAL A 183 4.10 -4.91 -5.68
CA VAL A 183 3.03 -4.28 -6.46
C VAL A 183 2.72 -2.92 -5.85
N THR A 184 2.68 -1.90 -6.69
CA THR A 184 2.33 -0.53 -6.27
C THR A 184 0.90 -0.23 -6.70
N VAL A 185 0.10 0.23 -5.74
CA VAL A 185 -1.29 0.66 -5.91
C VAL A 185 -1.49 2.02 -5.22
N ALA A 186 -2.60 2.70 -5.49
CA ALA A 186 -2.92 3.93 -4.77
C ALA A 186 -3.16 3.63 -3.27
N CYS A 187 -2.55 4.40 -2.38
CA CYS A 187 -2.66 4.19 -0.93
C CYS A 187 -4.10 4.30 -0.42
N SER A 188 -4.95 5.08 -1.11
CA SER A 188 -6.38 5.20 -0.79
C SER A 188 -7.18 3.91 -0.99
N LEU A 189 -6.68 2.95 -1.77
CA LEU A 189 -7.33 1.66 -1.99
C LEU A 189 -7.08 0.68 -0.86
N ILE A 190 -6.02 0.88 -0.07
CA ILE A 190 -5.69 0.02 1.07
C ILE A 190 -6.32 0.62 2.32
N ARG A 191 -7.29 -0.09 2.89
CA ARG A 191 -7.89 0.32 4.16
C ARG A 191 -6.98 -0.09 5.32
N ARG A 192 -6.92 0.77 6.34
CA ARG A 192 -6.28 0.43 7.61
C ARG A 192 -7.07 -0.67 8.31
N GLN A 193 -6.39 -1.73 8.70
CA GLN A 193 -6.99 -2.93 9.26
C GLN A 193 -6.16 -3.41 10.46
N LYS A 194 -6.74 -4.27 11.29
CA LYS A 194 -6.04 -4.83 12.46
C LYS A 194 -4.83 -5.67 12.04
N GLN A 195 -4.88 -6.31 10.88
CA GLN A 195 -3.82 -7.17 10.36
C GLN A 195 -3.52 -6.80 8.91
N HIS A 196 -2.26 -6.48 8.63
CA HIS A 196 -1.75 -6.17 7.29
C HIS A 196 -0.90 -7.30 6.70
N PHE A 197 -0.53 -8.28 7.53
CA PHE A 197 0.08 -9.54 7.11
C PHE A 197 -1.04 -10.56 6.94
N ILE A 198 -1.30 -10.94 5.70
CA ILE A 198 -2.47 -11.73 5.33
C ILE A 198 -1.98 -13.01 4.65
N PRO A 199 -2.03 -14.16 5.34
CA PRO A 199 -1.83 -15.43 4.68
C PRO A 199 -3.07 -15.79 3.87
N LEU A 200 -2.92 -15.93 2.55
CA LEU A 200 -3.96 -16.39 1.63
C LEU A 200 -3.68 -17.86 1.29
N GLU A 201 -3.92 -18.73 2.26
CA GLU A 201 -3.66 -20.18 2.15
C GLU A 201 -4.39 -20.81 0.96
N SER A 202 -5.60 -20.31 0.66
CA SER A 202 -6.43 -20.70 -0.49
C SER A 202 -5.72 -20.54 -1.84
N LEU A 203 -4.84 -19.54 -1.94
CA LEU A 203 -4.06 -19.20 -3.13
C LEU A 203 -2.60 -19.66 -3.03
N GLY A 204 -2.16 -20.11 -1.85
CA GLY A 204 -0.77 -20.49 -1.59
C GLY A 204 0.20 -19.30 -1.62
N VAL A 205 -0.25 -18.11 -1.22
CA VAL A 205 0.56 -16.89 -1.14
C VAL A 205 0.35 -16.16 0.19
N ASP A 206 1.38 -15.46 0.67
CA ASP A 206 1.24 -14.46 1.74
C ASP A 206 1.35 -13.06 1.15
N VAL A 207 0.51 -12.15 1.66
CA VAL A 207 0.43 -10.77 1.20
C VAL A 207 0.66 -9.82 2.36
N ILE A 208 1.54 -8.84 2.16
CA ILE A 208 1.72 -7.71 3.08
C ILE A 208 1.09 -6.49 2.43
N LEU A 209 -0.03 -6.03 2.97
CA LEU A 209 -0.71 -4.82 2.52
C LEU A 209 -0.13 -3.59 3.23
N GLY A 210 0.91 -2.96 2.68
CA GLY A 210 1.42 -1.71 3.25
C GLY A 210 0.43 -0.56 3.11
N CYS A 211 0.12 0.17 4.19
CA CYS A 211 -0.81 1.31 4.16
C CYS A 211 -0.43 2.41 3.14
N ASN A 212 0.82 2.42 2.69
CA ASN A 212 1.34 3.34 1.68
C ASN A 212 1.07 2.95 0.21
N GLY A 213 0.31 1.89 -0.03
CA GLY A 213 0.08 1.43 -1.41
C GLY A 213 1.19 0.52 -1.94
N LEU A 214 2.19 0.17 -1.12
CA LEU A 214 3.22 -0.81 -1.47
C LEU A 214 2.82 -2.18 -0.91
N VAL A 215 2.48 -3.10 -1.81
CA VAL A 215 2.01 -4.44 -1.48
C VAL A 215 3.07 -5.46 -1.84
N TRP A 216 3.46 -6.30 -0.89
CA TRP A 216 4.40 -7.39 -1.13
C TRP A 216 3.65 -8.72 -1.22
N VAL A 217 3.93 -9.51 -2.27
CA VAL A 217 3.35 -10.84 -2.47
C VAL A 217 4.47 -11.87 -2.49
N THR A 218 4.36 -12.89 -1.65
CA THR A 218 5.35 -13.98 -1.55
C THR A 218 4.64 -15.33 -1.60
N PRO A 219 5.29 -16.41 -2.06
CA PRO A 219 4.76 -17.76 -1.88
C PRO A 219 4.50 -18.05 -0.39
N HIS A 220 3.41 -18.74 -0.10
CA HIS A 220 3.10 -19.18 1.25
C HIS A 220 4.09 -20.26 1.69
N VAL A 221 4.66 -20.11 2.88
CA VAL A 221 5.56 -21.10 3.49
C VAL A 221 4.91 -21.58 4.79
N ALA A 222 4.45 -22.84 4.79
CA ALA A 222 3.79 -23.43 5.94
C ALA A 222 4.69 -23.40 7.19
N GLY A 223 4.21 -22.80 8.27
CA GLY A 223 4.92 -22.72 9.56
C GLY A 223 5.92 -21.56 9.69
N ALA A 224 6.13 -20.76 8.65
CA ALA A 224 6.88 -19.50 8.74
C ALA A 224 5.90 -18.34 8.99
N PRO A 225 6.19 -17.40 9.90
CA PRO A 225 5.41 -16.16 9.95
C PRO A 225 5.58 -15.42 8.62
N ALA A 226 4.51 -14.79 8.12
CA ALA A 226 4.39 -14.13 6.81
C ALA A 226 5.43 -12.99 6.53
N ALA A 227 6.41 -12.81 7.42
CA ALA A 227 7.56 -11.96 7.22
C ALA A 227 8.79 -12.42 8.04
N ALA A 228 9.13 -13.70 7.95
CA ALA A 228 10.47 -14.19 8.31
C ALA A 228 11.36 -14.23 7.05
N ALA A 229 12.18 -13.19 6.87
CA ALA A 229 13.48 -13.39 6.22
C ALA A 229 14.55 -13.13 7.27
N ASP A 230 15.31 -14.19 7.58
CA ASP A 230 16.55 -14.27 8.33
C ASP A 230 16.93 -13.10 9.25
N GLN A 231 16.61 -13.26 10.53
CA GLN A 231 17.39 -12.64 11.62
C GLN A 231 18.15 -13.71 12.44
N THR A 232 18.07 -14.98 12.05
CA THR A 232 18.79 -16.13 12.63
C THR A 232 20.07 -16.39 11.85
N SER A 233 21.15 -15.72 12.27
CA SER A 233 22.51 -16.26 12.36
C SER A 233 22.93 -17.40 11.42
N GLU A 234 22.86 -17.22 10.10
CA GLU A 234 23.80 -17.86 9.18
C GLU A 234 24.26 -16.82 8.15
N PRO A 235 25.55 -16.82 7.75
CA PRO A 235 26.04 -15.95 6.69
C PRO A 235 25.20 -16.20 5.44
N ASP A 236 24.88 -15.14 4.68
CA ASP A 236 24.17 -15.18 3.39
C ASP A 236 24.62 -16.41 2.56
N THR A 237 23.94 -17.54 2.73
CA THR A 237 23.78 -18.47 1.64
C THR A 237 22.70 -17.80 0.81
N ASP A 238 23.11 -17.07 -0.23
CA ASP A 238 22.27 -16.55 -1.32
C ASP A 238 21.56 -17.68 -2.11
N VAL A 239 21.22 -18.78 -1.43
CA VAL A 239 20.37 -19.83 -1.94
C VAL A 239 18.94 -19.33 -1.77
N GLU A 240 18.54 -18.47 -2.71
CA GLU A 240 17.13 -18.15 -2.91
C GLU A 240 16.35 -19.48 -2.94
N PRO A 241 15.36 -19.67 -2.05
CA PRO A 241 14.61 -20.92 -2.01
C PRO A 241 14.04 -21.18 -3.40
N SER A 242 14.25 -22.40 -3.93
CA SER A 242 13.83 -22.74 -5.28
C SER A 242 12.30 -22.71 -5.36
N VAL A 243 11.73 -21.56 -5.77
CA VAL A 243 10.29 -21.40 -5.91
C VAL A 243 9.82 -22.27 -7.09
N SER A 244 8.79 -23.08 -6.90
CA SER A 244 8.22 -23.89 -7.99
C SER A 244 7.53 -23.00 -9.04
N ALA A 245 7.40 -23.50 -10.27
CA ALA A 245 6.64 -22.78 -11.31
C ALA A 245 5.18 -22.51 -10.90
N LYS A 246 4.57 -23.44 -10.14
CA LYS A 246 3.22 -23.30 -9.59
C LYS A 246 3.12 -22.15 -8.59
N GLN A 247 4.07 -22.05 -7.66
CA GLN A 247 4.13 -20.95 -6.69
C GLN A 247 4.36 -19.60 -7.38
N ARG A 248 5.27 -19.52 -8.36
CA ARG A 248 5.45 -18.29 -9.16
C ARG A 248 4.17 -17.88 -9.88
N ALA A 249 3.46 -18.83 -10.49
CA ALA A 249 2.19 -18.55 -11.16
C ALA A 249 1.13 -18.01 -10.19
N ALA A 250 1.07 -18.52 -8.96
CA ALA A 250 0.18 -18.02 -7.91
C ALA A 250 0.53 -16.56 -7.53
N VAL A 251 1.80 -16.28 -7.26
CA VAL A 251 2.29 -14.92 -6.97
C VAL A 251 1.96 -13.95 -8.11
N CYS A 252 2.23 -14.33 -9.36
CA CYS A 252 1.91 -13.49 -10.52
C CYS A 252 0.41 -13.27 -10.68
N ARG A 253 -0.43 -14.29 -10.43
CA ARG A 253 -1.90 -14.17 -10.49
C ARG A 253 -2.40 -13.18 -9.46
N THR A 254 -1.96 -13.30 -8.22
CA THR A 254 -2.29 -12.36 -7.13
C THR A 254 -1.78 -10.95 -7.43
N ALA A 255 -0.56 -10.82 -7.96
CA ALA A 255 -0.02 -9.52 -8.35
C ALA A 255 -0.84 -8.86 -9.48
N ASN A 256 -1.32 -9.63 -10.46
CA ASN A 256 -2.17 -9.11 -11.53
C ASN A 256 -3.57 -8.77 -11.03
N ALA A 257 -4.13 -9.55 -10.10
CA ALA A 257 -5.38 -9.20 -9.42
C ALA A 257 -5.27 -7.85 -8.69
N LEU A 258 -4.18 -7.63 -7.95
CA LEU A 258 -3.91 -6.35 -7.28
C LEU A 258 -3.78 -5.19 -8.27
N ARG A 259 -3.12 -5.39 -9.41
CA ARG A 259 -3.02 -4.38 -10.48
C ARG A 259 -4.38 -4.08 -11.12
N ALA A 260 -5.19 -5.10 -11.38
CA ALA A 260 -6.53 -4.94 -11.92
C ALA A 260 -7.44 -4.17 -10.96
N LEU A 261 -7.48 -4.57 -9.68
CA LEU A 261 -8.22 -3.86 -8.63
C LEU A 261 -7.73 -2.39 -8.50
N GLY A 262 -6.40 -2.20 -8.56
CA GLY A 262 -5.77 -0.89 -8.53
C GLY A 262 -6.19 0.01 -9.71
N ALA A 263 -6.20 -0.54 -10.92
CA ALA A 263 -6.61 0.17 -12.13
C ALA A 263 -8.10 0.54 -12.12
N LEU A 264 -8.94 -0.33 -11.56
CA LEU A 264 -10.39 -0.12 -11.43
C LEU A 264 -10.78 0.77 -10.23
N GLY A 265 -9.83 1.17 -9.39
CA GLY A 265 -10.11 1.96 -8.19
C GLY A 265 -10.94 1.23 -7.13
N ILE A 266 -10.91 -0.11 -7.12
CA ILE A 266 -11.63 -0.94 -6.16
C ILE A 266 -10.80 -1.06 -4.87
N SER A 267 -11.47 -0.97 -3.71
CA SER A 267 -10.78 -1.11 -2.41
C SER A 267 -10.15 -2.50 -2.29
N ILE A 268 -8.87 -2.55 -1.96
CA ILE A 268 -8.10 -3.78 -1.82
C ILE A 268 -8.28 -4.32 -0.40
N THR A 269 -8.93 -5.46 -0.32
CA THR A 269 -9.15 -6.25 0.91
C THR A 269 -8.79 -7.72 0.64
N PRO A 270 -8.51 -8.52 1.69
CA PRO A 270 -8.29 -9.96 1.52
C PRO A 270 -9.38 -10.63 0.68
N ALA A 271 -10.65 -10.36 0.99
CA ALA A 271 -11.79 -10.90 0.24
C ALA A 271 -11.76 -10.53 -1.25
N THR A 272 -11.58 -9.25 -1.59
CA THR A 272 -11.53 -8.82 -3.01
C THR A 272 -10.35 -9.45 -3.78
N ILE A 273 -9.22 -9.70 -3.10
CA ILE A 273 -8.06 -10.35 -3.72
C ILE A 273 -8.39 -11.82 -4.03
N GLU A 274 -8.96 -12.53 -3.04
CA GLU A 274 -9.38 -13.93 -3.21
C GLU A 274 -10.46 -14.09 -4.28
N ASP A 275 -11.50 -13.25 -4.24
CA ASP A 275 -12.60 -13.25 -5.21
C ASP A 275 -12.06 -13.04 -6.64
N THR A 276 -11.18 -12.05 -6.83
CA THR A 276 -10.60 -11.75 -8.16
C THR A 276 -9.70 -12.88 -8.65
N CYS A 277 -8.88 -13.47 -7.76
CA CYS A 277 -8.03 -14.60 -8.13
C CYS A 277 -8.87 -15.82 -8.49
N LYS A 278 -9.92 -16.10 -7.72
CA LYS A 278 -10.85 -17.20 -7.98
C LYS A 278 -11.61 -17.00 -9.29
N ALA A 279 -12.15 -15.80 -9.54
CA ALA A 279 -12.79 -15.46 -10.80
C ALA A 279 -11.87 -15.67 -12.01
N SER A 280 -10.58 -15.32 -11.87
CA SER A 280 -9.57 -15.55 -12.90
C SER A 280 -9.32 -17.04 -13.16
N ILE A 281 -9.39 -17.89 -12.13
CA ILE A 281 -9.23 -19.34 -12.25
C ILE A 281 -10.47 -19.97 -12.86
N ASP A 282 -11.67 -19.60 -12.38
CA ASP A 282 -12.95 -20.12 -12.84
C ASP A 282 -13.22 -19.76 -14.31
N ALA A 283 -12.83 -18.55 -14.73
CA ALA A 283 -12.93 -18.12 -16.12
C ALA A 283 -11.79 -18.65 -17.03
N GLY A 284 -10.83 -19.41 -16.48
CA GLY A 284 -9.72 -19.98 -17.25
C GLY A 284 -8.76 -18.94 -17.85
N VAL A 285 -8.71 -17.73 -17.27
CA VAL A 285 -7.93 -16.61 -17.82
C VAL A 285 -6.44 -16.87 -17.61
N GLN A 286 -5.66 -16.68 -18.69
CA GLN A 286 -4.20 -16.76 -18.66
C GLN A 286 -3.61 -15.56 -17.92
N LEU A 287 -2.43 -15.74 -17.30
CA LEU A 287 -1.83 -14.71 -16.45
C LEU A 287 -1.65 -13.36 -17.15
N HIS A 288 -1.23 -13.36 -18.42
CA HIS A 288 -1.03 -12.12 -19.18
C HIS A 288 -2.35 -11.42 -19.52
N ALA A 289 -3.45 -12.16 -19.66
CA ALA A 289 -4.76 -11.65 -20.06
C ALA A 289 -5.58 -11.09 -18.88
N MET A 290 -5.10 -11.23 -17.65
CA MET A 290 -5.78 -10.70 -16.45
C MET A 290 -5.86 -9.17 -16.41
N LEU A 291 -5.12 -8.47 -17.26
CA LEU A 291 -5.17 -7.00 -17.34
C LEU A 291 -5.93 -6.53 -18.58
N GLU A 292 -6.47 -7.45 -19.39
CA GLU A 292 -7.22 -7.12 -20.59
C GLU A 292 -8.69 -6.82 -20.27
N GLY A 293 -9.31 -5.96 -21.09
CA GLY A 293 -10.67 -5.45 -20.91
C GLY A 293 -11.73 -6.51 -20.55
N PRO A 294 -11.80 -7.67 -21.24
CA PRO A 294 -12.83 -8.68 -20.96
C PRO A 294 -12.82 -9.20 -19.53
N PHE A 295 -11.63 -9.37 -18.93
CA PHE A 295 -11.55 -9.82 -17.54
C PHE A 295 -11.83 -8.68 -16.56
N LEU A 296 -11.45 -7.45 -16.89
CA LEU A 296 -11.77 -6.27 -16.08
C LEU A 296 -13.28 -6.05 -15.99
N GLU A 297 -14.04 -6.25 -17.07
CA GLU A 297 -15.51 -6.18 -17.06
C GLU A 297 -16.13 -7.20 -16.10
N VAL A 298 -15.57 -8.42 -16.04
CA VAL A 298 -16.01 -9.43 -15.07
C VAL A 298 -15.80 -8.93 -13.64
N ILE A 299 -14.63 -8.36 -13.33
CA ILE A 299 -14.35 -7.81 -11.99
C ILE A 299 -15.34 -6.68 -11.65
N ILE A 300 -15.60 -5.77 -12.58
CA ILE A 300 -16.54 -4.66 -12.35
C ILE A 300 -17.95 -5.20 -12.08
N SER A 301 -18.42 -6.16 -12.88
CA SER A 301 -19.75 -6.74 -12.70
C SER A 301 -19.90 -7.41 -11.31
N GLN A 302 -18.86 -8.11 -10.85
CA GLN A 302 -18.82 -8.72 -9.52
C GLN A 302 -18.84 -7.68 -8.41
N GLU A 303 -18.05 -6.62 -8.54
CA GLU A 303 -18.00 -5.54 -7.55
C GLU A 303 -19.34 -4.77 -7.50
N THR A 304 -19.97 -4.52 -8.64
CA THR A 304 -21.32 -3.92 -8.69
C THR A 304 -22.34 -4.79 -7.97
N GLN A 305 -22.36 -6.10 -8.22
CA GLN A 305 -23.24 -7.03 -7.50
C GLN A 305 -22.96 -7.07 -6.00
N ARG A 306 -21.68 -6.98 -5.60
CA ARG A 306 -21.28 -6.92 -4.19
C ARG A 306 -21.83 -5.68 -3.49
N ARG A 307 -21.77 -4.52 -4.16
CA ARG A 307 -22.31 -3.25 -3.64
C ARG A 307 -23.83 -3.25 -3.53
N GLN A 308 -24.53 -3.92 -4.45
CA GLN A 308 -26.00 -4.05 -4.38
C GLN A 308 -26.48 -4.94 -3.23
N ARG A 309 -25.63 -5.82 -2.70
CA ARG A 309 -25.97 -6.73 -1.58
C ARG A 309 -25.66 -6.14 -0.20
N GLN A 310 -24.94 -5.02 -0.12
CA GLN A 310 -24.59 -4.34 1.13
C GLN A 310 -25.63 -3.27 1.47
#